data_AF-A0A2N1XPA5-F1
#
_entry.id   AF-A0A2N1XPA5-F1
#
_cell.length_a   1.000
_cell.length_b   1.000
_cell.length_c   1.000
_cell.angle_alpha   90.00
_cell.angle_beta   90.00
_cell.angle_gamma   90.00
#
_symmetry.space_group_name_H-M   'P 1'
#
loop_
_entity.id
_entity.type
_entity.pdbx_description
1 polymer ?
#
loop_
_entity_poly.entity_id
_entity_poly.type
_entity_poly.pdbx_seq_one_letter_code
_entity_poly.pdbx_strand_id
1 'polypeptide(L)'
;MKKLRMLALSLAVAGSLGAVSTTAVAFEEGRTVYTPTKAIDATVEKIRAAIAVIDSGAEGEKVAAAIKEAIDMNKEINANDVVDINRQRAAAHLKQARRAARSEELQPAEEHLREALKGFEALKGML
;
A
#
# COMPACT_ATOMS: atom_id res chain seq x y z
N MET A 1 23.37 -24.16 -28.20
CA MET A 1 23.24 -23.95 -26.74
C MET A 1 22.90 -22.48 -26.45
N LYS A 2 21.69 -22.05 -26.80
CA LYS A 2 21.11 -20.72 -26.57
C LYS A 2 19.62 -20.93 -26.90
N LYS A 3 18.68 -20.47 -26.07
CA LYS A 3 17.23 -20.81 -26.07
C LYS A 3 16.77 -21.93 -25.12
N LEU A 4 17.32 -22.01 -23.91
CA LEU A 4 16.75 -22.84 -22.82
C LEU A 4 16.77 -22.16 -21.44
N ARG A 5 16.98 -20.84 -21.38
CA ARG A 5 17.00 -20.08 -20.11
C ARG A 5 15.96 -18.95 -20.05
N MET A 6 14.85 -19.10 -20.78
CA MET A 6 13.81 -18.06 -20.84
C MET A 6 12.39 -18.62 -20.67
N LEU A 7 12.25 -19.69 -19.90
CA LEU A 7 10.96 -20.35 -19.63
C LEU A 7 10.81 -20.83 -18.18
N ALA A 8 11.63 -20.30 -17.26
CA ALA A 8 11.62 -20.68 -15.85
C ALA A 8 11.32 -19.49 -14.89
N LEU A 9 10.86 -18.35 -15.41
CA LEU A 9 10.61 -17.14 -14.60
C LEU A 9 9.21 -16.53 -14.77
N SER A 10 8.22 -17.31 -15.23
CA SER A 10 6.86 -16.81 -15.45
C SER A 10 5.75 -17.67 -14.82
N LEU A 11 6.07 -18.45 -13.77
CA LEU A 11 5.07 -19.29 -13.11
C LEU A 11 5.18 -19.23 -11.57
N ALA A 12 5.09 -18.03 -11.01
CA ALA A 12 5.01 -17.84 -9.55
C ALA A 12 4.09 -16.67 -9.13
N VAL A 13 3.05 -16.36 -9.90
CA VAL A 13 2.05 -15.32 -9.55
C VAL A 13 0.60 -15.83 -9.70
N ALA A 14 0.38 -17.13 -9.55
CA ALA A 14 -0.96 -17.71 -9.59
C ALA A 14 -1.24 -18.47 -8.30
N GLY A 15 -1.62 -17.76 -7.24
CA GLY A 15 -1.99 -18.44 -6.00
C GLY A 15 -2.17 -17.58 -4.76
N SER A 16 -3.00 -16.54 -4.80
CA SER A 16 -3.68 -16.03 -3.59
C SER A 16 -4.80 -15.05 -3.92
N LEU A 17 -5.83 -15.50 -4.65
CA LEU A 17 -7.16 -14.92 -4.53
C LEU A 17 -7.99 -15.89 -3.68
N GLY A 18 -7.69 -15.89 -2.38
CA GLY A 18 -8.53 -16.57 -1.39
C GLY A 18 -9.87 -15.86 -1.33
N ALA A 19 -10.93 -16.57 -1.70
CA ALA A 19 -12.31 -16.12 -1.57
C ALA A 19 -12.62 -15.80 -0.09
N VAL A 20 -12.68 -14.51 0.25
CA VAL A 20 -13.28 -14.09 1.52
C VAL A 20 -14.80 -14.07 1.34
N SER A 21 -15.46 -15.08 1.90
CA SER A 21 -16.91 -15.14 2.01
C SER A 21 -17.39 -13.93 2.81
N THR A 22 -18.13 -13.02 2.19
CA THR A 22 -18.66 -11.82 2.86
C THR A 22 -20.02 -12.11 3.47
N THR A 23 -20.13 -12.05 4.80
CA THR A 23 -21.42 -11.85 5.47
C THR A 23 -21.93 -10.46 5.07
N ALA A 24 -22.97 -10.44 4.24
CA ALA A 24 -23.60 -9.21 3.79
C ALA A 24 -24.20 -8.45 4.97
N VAL A 25 -23.62 -7.29 5.27
CA VAL A 25 -24.25 -6.23 6.05
C VAL A 25 -24.65 -5.14 5.06
N ALA A 26 -25.90 -4.71 5.12
CA ALA A 26 -26.54 -3.83 4.14
C ALA A 26 -25.86 -2.45 4.08
N PHE A 27 -25.32 -2.05 2.93
CA PHE A 27 -24.80 -0.69 2.71
C PHE A 27 -24.93 -0.24 1.24
N GLU A 28 -25.10 1.08 1.06
CA GLU A 28 -25.48 1.76 -0.19
C GLU A 28 -24.71 1.30 -1.44
N GLU A 29 -25.44 1.17 -2.56
CA GLU A 29 -24.92 0.73 -3.86
C GLU A 29 -23.66 1.51 -4.26
N GLY A 30 -22.52 0.80 -4.36
CA GLY A 30 -21.31 1.28 -5.02
C GLY A 30 -20.11 1.63 -4.12
N ARG A 31 -20.23 1.59 -2.78
CA ARG A 31 -19.08 1.84 -1.88
C ARG A 31 -18.59 0.54 -1.23
N THR A 32 -17.34 0.17 -1.48
CA THR A 32 -16.68 -0.88 -0.71
C THR A 32 -16.51 -0.39 0.73
N VAL A 33 -17.27 -0.96 1.66
CA VAL A 33 -17.13 -0.67 3.09
C VAL A 33 -15.98 -1.50 3.65
N TYR A 34 -14.92 -0.82 4.09
CA TYR A 34 -13.80 -1.47 4.76
C TYR A 34 -14.00 -1.44 6.28
N THR A 35 -13.80 -2.59 6.93
CA THR A 35 -13.55 -2.57 8.38
C THR A 35 -12.19 -1.91 8.63
N PRO A 36 -11.95 -1.34 9.83
CA PRO A 36 -10.67 -0.71 10.15
C PRO A 36 -9.47 -1.61 9.82
N THR A 37 -9.54 -2.88 10.23
CA THR A 37 -8.49 -3.88 9.97
C THR A 37 -8.26 -4.11 8.47
N LYS A 38 -9.34 -4.24 7.68
CA LYS A 38 -9.23 -4.43 6.23
C LYS A 38 -8.67 -3.20 5.52
N ALA A 39 -9.05 -1.99 5.95
CA ALA A 39 -8.51 -0.75 5.40
C ALA A 39 -7.01 -0.58 5.74
N ILE A 40 -6.60 -0.97 6.95
CA ILE A 40 -5.18 -0.99 7.35
C ILE A 40 -4.41 -1.97 6.46
N ASP A 41 -4.91 -3.20 6.29
CA ASP A 41 -4.26 -4.22 5.44
C ASP A 41 -4.13 -3.76 4.00
N ALA A 42 -5.20 -3.24 3.40
CA ALA A 42 -5.18 -2.72 2.05
C ALA A 42 -4.18 -1.56 1.91
N THR A 43 -4.08 -0.68 2.91
CA THR A 43 -3.10 0.42 2.91
C THR A 43 -1.68 -0.13 2.95
N VAL A 44 -1.39 -1.10 3.82
CA VAL A 44 -0.08 -1.77 3.92
C VAL A 44 0.30 -2.43 2.59
N GLU A 45 -0.63 -3.12 1.94
CA GLU A 45 -0.42 -3.72 0.62
C GLU A 45 -0.07 -2.68 -0.45
N LYS A 46 -0.77 -1.54 -0.48
CA LYS A 46 -0.45 -0.43 -1.40
C LYS A 46 0.93 0.18 -1.15
N ILE A 47 1.36 0.27 0.12
CA ILE A 47 2.71 0.75 0.45
C ILE A 47 3.77 -0.24 -0.05
N ARG A 48 3.57 -1.55 0.19
CA ARG A 48 4.47 -2.59 -0.32
C ARG A 48 4.52 -2.62 -1.84
N ALA A 49 3.39 -2.40 -2.52
CA ALA A 49 3.34 -2.27 -3.97
C ALA A 49 4.14 -1.05 -4.45
N ALA A 50 4.05 0.10 -3.78
CA ALA A 50 4.84 1.28 -4.12
C ALA A 50 6.35 1.04 -3.95
N ILE A 51 6.77 0.35 -2.89
CA ILE A 51 8.18 -0.07 -2.71
C ILE A 51 8.61 -0.98 -3.85
N ALA A 52 7.80 -1.99 -4.22
CA ALA A 52 8.12 -2.87 -5.34
C ALA A 52 8.21 -2.12 -6.69
N VAL A 53 7.45 -1.04 -6.87
CA VAL A 53 7.57 -0.17 -8.06
C VAL A 53 8.93 0.54 -8.07
N ILE A 54 9.41 1.04 -6.92
CA ILE A 54 10.77 1.59 -6.80
C ILE A 54 11.82 0.51 -7.14
N ASP A 55 11.71 -0.67 -6.52
CA ASP A 55 12.65 -1.79 -6.70
C ASP A 55 12.71 -2.28 -8.16
N SER A 56 11.63 -2.07 -8.92
CA SER A 56 11.59 -2.38 -10.37
C SER A 56 12.37 -1.40 -11.25
N GLY A 57 12.91 -0.32 -10.68
CA GLY A 57 13.60 0.75 -11.41
C GLY A 57 12.64 1.69 -12.15
N ALA A 58 11.40 1.82 -11.67
CA ALA A 58 10.43 2.75 -12.25
C ALA A 58 10.83 4.21 -12.03
N GLU A 59 10.45 5.07 -12.96
CA GLU A 59 10.63 6.52 -12.86
C GLU A 59 9.76 7.16 -11.77
N GLY A 60 10.17 8.33 -11.31
CA GLY A 60 9.59 9.06 -10.19
C GLY A 60 8.09 9.28 -10.28
N GLU A 61 7.55 9.63 -11.45
CA GLU A 61 6.10 9.87 -11.59
C GLU A 61 5.29 8.57 -11.47
N LYS A 62 5.80 7.45 -11.97
CA LYS A 62 5.16 6.13 -11.81
C LYS A 62 5.19 5.68 -10.34
N VAL A 63 6.30 5.91 -9.65
CA VAL A 63 6.40 5.70 -8.19
C VAL A 63 5.40 6.60 -7.46
N ALA A 64 5.34 7.88 -7.79
CA ALA A 64 4.45 8.85 -7.16
C ALA A 64 2.96 8.51 -7.37
N ALA A 65 2.61 7.89 -8.49
CA ALA A 65 1.27 7.36 -8.76
C ALA A 65 0.95 6.17 -7.86
N ALA A 66 1.87 5.20 -7.71
CA ALA A 66 1.68 4.08 -6.80
C ALA A 66 1.54 4.52 -5.33
N ILE A 67 2.35 5.48 -4.88
CA ILE A 67 2.24 6.06 -3.53
C ILE A 67 0.89 6.76 -3.33
N LYS A 68 0.34 7.40 -4.38
CA LYS A 68 -0.98 8.02 -4.31
C LYS A 68 -2.08 6.99 -3.99
N GLU A 69 -1.98 5.76 -4.49
CA GLU A 69 -2.95 4.72 -4.15
C GLU A 69 -2.94 4.41 -2.64
N ALA A 70 -1.78 4.37 -1.99
CA ALA A 70 -1.69 4.24 -0.54
C ALA A 70 -2.25 5.47 0.20
N ILE A 71 -2.01 6.68 -0.34
CA ILE A 71 -2.56 7.94 0.21
C ILE A 71 -4.09 7.97 0.14
N ASP A 72 -4.67 7.41 -0.90
CA ASP A 72 -6.12 7.34 -1.02
C ASP A 72 -6.69 6.21 -0.16
N MET A 73 -6.03 5.03 -0.13
CA MET A 73 -6.49 3.89 0.64
C MET A 73 -6.54 4.14 2.15
N ASN A 74 -5.55 4.84 2.72
CA ASN A 74 -5.57 5.12 4.17
C ASN A 74 -6.75 6.00 4.62
N LYS A 75 -7.43 6.69 3.70
CA LYS A 75 -8.62 7.50 4.05
C LYS A 75 -9.83 6.64 4.39
N GLU A 76 -9.83 5.38 3.97
CA GLU A 76 -10.88 4.41 4.30
C GLU A 76 -10.68 3.80 5.70
N ILE A 77 -9.57 4.09 6.38
CA ILE A 77 -9.35 3.69 7.78
C ILE A 77 -10.19 4.60 8.67
N ASN A 78 -11.37 4.12 9.06
CA ASN A 78 -12.27 4.78 10.00
C ASN A 78 -12.28 4.00 11.33
N ALA A 79 -11.65 4.54 12.38
CA ALA A 79 -11.42 3.87 13.66
C ALA A 79 -11.51 4.86 14.84
N ASN A 80 -10.98 4.49 16.00
CA ASN A 80 -10.90 5.36 17.19
C ASN A 80 -9.86 6.50 17.02
N ASP A 81 -9.92 7.52 17.87
CA ASP A 81 -9.05 8.71 17.81
C ASP A 81 -7.55 8.37 17.93
N VAL A 82 -7.19 7.35 18.72
CA VAL A 82 -5.80 6.91 18.88
C VAL A 82 -5.27 6.38 17.55
N VAL A 83 -6.07 5.57 16.86
CA VAL A 83 -5.73 5.06 15.54
C VAL A 83 -5.67 6.20 14.53
N ASP A 84 -6.61 7.15 14.54
CA ASP A 84 -6.60 8.26 13.56
C ASP A 84 -5.37 9.16 13.73
N ILE A 85 -4.99 9.52 14.97
CA ILE A 85 -3.78 10.32 15.23
C ILE A 85 -2.53 9.61 14.69
N ASN A 86 -2.38 8.31 14.95
CA ASN A 86 -1.21 7.55 14.48
C ASN A 86 -1.24 7.30 12.97
N ARG A 87 -2.43 7.09 12.39
CA ARG A 87 -2.65 7.04 10.95
C ARG A 87 -2.21 8.33 10.27
N GLN A 88 -2.58 9.50 10.81
CA GLN A 88 -2.17 10.79 10.26
C GLN A 88 -0.66 10.99 10.29
N ARG A 89 0.01 10.55 11.37
CA ARG A 89 1.48 10.57 11.48
C ARG A 89 2.13 9.68 10.43
N ALA A 90 1.68 8.44 10.28
CA ALA A 90 2.17 7.53 9.24
C ALA A 90 1.90 8.08 7.82
N ALA A 91 0.72 8.66 7.59
CA ALA A 91 0.35 9.27 6.32
C ALA A 91 1.19 10.51 5.96
N ALA A 92 1.81 11.19 6.94
CA ALA A 92 2.75 12.28 6.66
C ALA A 92 3.98 11.77 5.89
N HIS A 93 4.48 10.57 6.22
CA HIS A 93 5.56 9.94 5.48
C HIS A 93 5.14 9.56 4.05
N LEU A 94 3.90 9.09 3.83
CA LEU A 94 3.42 8.87 2.45
C LEU A 94 3.43 10.15 1.61
N LYS A 95 3.06 11.29 2.21
CA LYS A 95 3.10 12.59 1.53
C LYS A 95 4.54 13.02 1.22
N GLN A 96 5.48 12.78 2.13
CA GLN A 96 6.91 13.04 1.91
C GLN A 96 7.48 12.14 0.83
N ALA A 97 7.22 10.83 0.90
CA ALA A 97 7.62 9.86 -0.11
C ALA A 97 7.15 10.26 -1.51
N ARG A 98 5.88 10.66 -1.65
CA ARG A 98 5.34 11.11 -2.93
C ARG A 98 6.01 12.38 -3.45
N ARG A 99 6.41 13.29 -2.57
CA ARG A 99 7.15 14.50 -2.96
C ARG A 99 8.55 14.14 -3.44
N ALA A 100 9.28 13.31 -2.70
CA ALA A 100 10.60 12.83 -3.07
C ALA A 100 10.58 12.09 -4.42
N ALA A 101 9.62 11.18 -4.61
CA ALA A 101 9.45 10.46 -5.87
C ALA A 101 9.25 11.40 -7.06
N ARG A 102 8.43 12.46 -6.92
CA ARG A 102 8.22 13.47 -7.97
C ARG A 102 9.46 14.31 -8.31
N SER A 103 10.44 14.33 -7.41
CA SER A 103 11.73 14.97 -7.62
C SER A 103 12.80 13.99 -8.11
N GLU A 104 12.43 12.75 -8.49
CA GLU A 104 13.35 11.64 -8.82
C GLU A 104 14.28 11.24 -7.66
N GLU A 105 13.94 11.61 -6.42
CA GLU A 105 14.65 11.21 -5.20
C GLU A 105 14.11 9.86 -4.69
N LEU A 106 14.43 8.79 -5.42
CA LEU A 106 13.84 7.46 -5.15
C LEU A 106 14.31 6.81 -3.84
N GLN A 107 15.58 7.01 -3.45
CA GLN A 107 16.07 6.52 -2.15
C GLN A 107 15.33 7.19 -0.98
N PRO A 108 15.26 8.54 -0.88
CA PRO A 108 14.44 9.19 0.13
C PRO A 108 12.96 8.82 0.09
N ALA A 109 12.40 8.58 -1.11
CA ALA A 109 11.03 8.10 -1.24
C ALA A 109 10.83 6.73 -0.59
N GLU A 110 11.75 5.80 -0.81
CA GLU A 110 11.72 4.46 -0.22
C GLU A 110 11.87 4.50 1.31
N GLU A 111 12.78 5.31 1.84
CA GLU A 111 12.96 5.50 3.29
C GLU A 111 11.66 5.95 3.96
N HIS A 112 11.00 6.96 3.38
CA HIS A 112 9.70 7.41 3.86
C HIS A 112 8.60 6.34 3.72
N LEU A 113 8.61 5.54 2.65
CA LEU A 113 7.66 4.42 2.52
C LEU A 113 7.86 3.36 3.60
N ARG A 114 9.10 3.07 3.99
CA ARG A 114 9.42 2.12 5.07
C ARG A 114 8.95 2.63 6.44
N GLU A 115 9.12 3.91 6.72
CA GLU A 115 8.58 4.53 7.95
C GLU A 115 7.04 4.53 7.94
N ALA A 116 6.42 4.86 6.81
CA ALA A 116 4.97 4.76 6.68
C ALA A 116 4.49 3.31 6.90
N LEU A 117 5.14 2.32 6.29
CA LEU A 117 4.81 0.91 6.41
C LEU A 117 4.79 0.46 7.87
N LYS A 118 5.87 0.75 8.61
CA LYS A 118 5.97 0.46 10.04
C LYS A 118 4.85 1.13 10.84
N GLY A 119 4.54 2.38 10.55
CA GLY A 119 3.46 3.12 11.19
C GLY A 119 2.08 2.50 10.97
N PHE A 120 1.78 2.09 9.73
CA PHE A 120 0.50 1.47 9.39
C PHE A 120 0.36 0.05 9.95
N GLU A 121 1.43 -0.76 9.94
CA GLU A 121 1.45 -2.10 10.53
C GLU A 121 1.19 -2.07 12.05
N ALA A 122 1.63 -1.02 12.73
CA ALA A 122 1.41 -0.84 14.17
C ALA A 122 -0.05 -0.50 14.54
N LEU A 123 -0.86 0.03 13.62
CA LEU A 123 -2.22 0.52 13.92
C LEU A 123 -3.15 -0.57 14.43
N LYS A 124 -2.98 -1.82 14.00
CA LYS A 124 -3.83 -2.94 14.45
C LYS A 124 -3.71 -3.20 15.95
N GLY A 125 -2.56 -2.89 16.55
CA GLY A 125 -2.36 -2.99 18.00
C GLY A 125 -3.04 -1.88 18.80
N MET A 126 -3.66 -0.91 18.13
CA MET A 126 -4.31 0.26 18.73
C MET A 126 -5.84 0.28 18.51
N LEU A 127 -6.38 -0.74 17.82
CA LEU A 127 -7.81 -0.87 17.53
C LEU A 127 -8.63 -1.12 18.80
#